data_AF-A0A1F6PED4-F1
#
_entry.id   AF-A0A1F6PED4-F1
#
_cell.length_a   1.000
_cell.length_b   1.000
_cell.length_c   1.000
_cell.angle_alpha   90.00
_cell.angle_beta   90.00
_cell.angle_gamma   90.00
#
_symmetry.space_group_name_H-M   'P 1'
#
loop_
_entity.id
_entity.type
_entity.pdbx_description
1 polymer ?
#
loop_
_entity_poly.entity_id
_entity_poly.type
_entity_poly.pdbx_seq_one_letter_code
_entity_poly.pdbx_strand_id
1 'polypeptide(L)'
;MSETFNNIVIDEKFEVKHLDKTSDDIEVIDVSKDKLIEFATYLKMHINTQFNMLLSISGIDKADCFEVVYNLFSTVFNKKLILKVRLDKKNPNVESLCGLYSAANWHERETYDLFGINFNNHPELERILLPKDWIGHPLRKDYVNKDKRLSWNER
;
A
#
# COMPACT_ATOMS: atom_id res chain seq x y z
N MET A 1 15.71 20.52 -5.64
CA MET A 1 14.33 20.30 -5.18
C MET A 1 13.47 21.39 -5.80
N SER A 2 12.54 21.08 -6.70
CA SER A 2 11.62 22.11 -7.20
C SER A 2 10.61 22.41 -6.10
N GLU A 3 10.69 23.58 -5.45
CA GLU A 3 9.77 24.09 -4.41
C GLU A 3 8.29 23.86 -4.74
N THR A 4 7.98 23.79 -6.04
CA THR A 4 6.66 23.47 -6.59
C THR A 4 6.08 22.17 -6.06
N PHE A 5 6.85 21.07 -5.98
CA PHE A 5 6.30 19.75 -5.64
C PHE A 5 5.92 19.66 -4.15
N ASN A 6 6.76 20.23 -3.27
CA ASN A 6 6.42 20.40 -1.86
C ASN A 6 5.19 21.29 -1.69
N ASN A 7 5.12 22.41 -2.42
CA ASN A 7 3.98 23.32 -2.31
C ASN A 7 2.65 22.71 -2.82
N ILE A 8 2.69 21.81 -3.80
CA ILE A 8 1.49 21.14 -4.34
C ILE A 8 0.92 20.11 -3.36
N VAL A 9 1.78 19.38 -2.64
CA VAL A 9 1.34 18.43 -1.61
C VAL A 9 0.81 19.15 -0.37
N ILE A 10 1.26 20.40 -0.13
CA ILE A 10 0.95 21.24 1.04
C ILE A 10 -0.29 22.13 0.82
N ASP A 11 -0.97 22.07 -0.34
CA ASP A 11 -2.13 22.93 -0.62
C ASP A 11 -3.36 22.52 0.23
N GLU A 12 -3.36 23.01 1.47
CA GLU A 12 -4.39 23.26 2.49
C GLU A 12 -5.49 22.22 2.82
N LYS A 13 -5.64 21.10 2.09
CA LYS A 13 -6.75 20.13 2.31
C LYS A 13 -6.37 18.81 2.97
N PHE A 14 -5.12 18.38 2.85
CA PHE A 14 -4.68 17.08 3.33
C PHE A 14 -3.68 17.25 4.48
N GLU A 15 -4.01 16.71 5.66
CA GLU A 15 -3.05 16.57 6.76
C GLU A 15 -2.07 15.45 6.39
N VAL A 16 -1.02 15.83 5.67
CA VAL A 16 -0.01 14.90 5.18
C VAL A 16 1.21 14.98 6.10
N LYS A 17 1.61 13.85 6.69
CA LYS A 17 2.85 13.79 7.47
C LYS A 17 3.97 13.33 6.55
N HIS A 18 4.88 14.25 6.22
CA HIS A 18 6.12 13.90 5.54
C HIS A 18 7.01 13.15 6.53
N LEU A 19 7.36 11.90 6.22
CA LEU A 19 8.14 11.07 7.14
C LEU A 19 9.62 11.29 6.94
N ASP A 20 10.13 11.04 5.74
CA ASP A 20 11.54 11.15 5.40
C ASP A 20 11.78 10.97 3.90
N LYS A 21 13.01 11.19 3.47
CA LYS A 21 13.50 10.73 2.17
C LYS A 21 14.17 9.38 2.32
N THR A 22 13.92 8.50 1.35
CA THR A 22 14.67 7.24 1.24
C THR A 22 16.11 7.53 0.79
N SER A 23 17.02 6.57 0.94
CA SER A 23 18.41 6.68 0.44
C SER A 23 18.51 7.14 -1.03
N ASP A 24 17.49 6.81 -1.82
CA ASP A 24 17.41 7.14 -3.25
C ASP A 24 16.66 8.47 -3.52
N ASP A 25 16.58 9.36 -2.53
CA ASP A 25 15.88 10.64 -2.58
C ASP A 25 14.37 10.54 -2.89
N ILE A 26 13.76 9.38 -2.63
CA ILE A 26 12.33 9.17 -2.83
C ILE A 26 11.56 9.72 -1.63
N GLU A 27 10.58 10.60 -1.91
CA GLU A 27 9.71 11.17 -0.89
C GLU A 27 8.74 10.13 -0.33
N VAL A 28 8.62 10.10 1.00
CA VAL A 28 7.73 9.18 1.71
C VAL A 28 6.70 9.97 2.52
N ILE A 29 5.45 9.66 2.23
CA ILE A 29 4.30 10.38 2.76
C ILE A 29 3.42 9.41 3.56
N ASP A 30 3.06 9.78 4.79
CA ASP A 30 2.03 9.09 5.57
C ASP A 30 0.66 9.71 5.29
N VAL A 31 -0.31 8.86 4.94
CA VAL A 31 -1.68 9.26 4.61
C VAL A 31 -2.65 8.46 5.47
N SER A 32 -3.65 9.14 6.04
CA SER A 32 -4.75 8.44 6.71
C SER A 32 -5.53 7.58 5.72
N LYS A 33 -5.92 6.37 6.14
CA LYS A 33 -6.69 5.44 5.29
C LYS A 33 -7.95 6.06 4.70
N ASP A 34 -8.61 6.97 5.43
CA ASP A 34 -9.86 7.61 5.02
C ASP A 34 -9.66 8.62 3.87
N LYS A 35 -8.46 9.20 3.76
CA LYS A 35 -8.10 10.18 2.72
C LYS A 35 -7.34 9.57 1.55
N LEU A 36 -7.09 8.26 1.56
CA LEU A 36 -6.26 7.58 0.56
C LEU A 36 -6.79 7.77 -0.87
N ILE A 37 -8.08 7.50 -1.11
CA ILE A 37 -8.67 7.63 -2.46
C ILE A 37 -8.59 9.08 -2.94
N GLU A 38 -8.98 10.02 -2.08
CA GLU A 38 -9.02 11.44 -2.43
C GLU A 38 -7.62 11.94 -2.80
N PHE A 39 -6.62 11.57 -1.98
CA PHE A 39 -5.23 11.95 -2.21
C PHE A 39 -4.61 11.27 -3.45
N ALA A 40 -4.85 9.97 -3.64
CA ALA A 40 -4.38 9.25 -4.83
C ALA A 40 -5.01 9.80 -6.12
N THR A 41 -6.29 10.18 -6.06
CA THR A 41 -7.00 10.83 -7.19
C THR A 41 -6.37 12.18 -7.50
N TYR A 42 -6.13 12.99 -6.48
CA TYR A 42 -5.46 14.29 -6.63
C TYR A 42 -4.07 14.13 -7.27
N LEU A 43 -3.25 13.23 -6.73
CA LEU A 43 -1.90 12.97 -7.24
C LEU A 43 -1.89 12.52 -8.70
N LYS A 44 -2.88 11.72 -9.10
CA LYS A 44 -3.02 11.24 -10.48
C LYS A 44 -3.51 12.34 -11.44
N MET A 45 -4.49 13.13 -11.04
CA MET A 45 -5.19 14.09 -11.92
C MET A 45 -4.52 15.46 -11.98
N HIS A 46 -3.79 15.86 -10.94
CA HIS A 46 -3.23 17.20 -10.85
C HIS A 46 -2.08 17.40 -11.85
N ILE A 47 -2.15 18.54 -12.57
CA ILE A 47 -1.29 18.86 -13.73
C ILE A 47 0.22 18.82 -13.39
N ASN A 48 0.58 19.10 -12.15
CA ASN A 48 1.98 19.18 -11.71
C ASN A 48 2.49 17.92 -10.99
N THR A 49 1.66 16.91 -10.75
CA THR A 49 2.07 15.66 -10.06
C THR A 49 1.94 14.44 -10.96
N GLN A 50 0.84 14.35 -11.72
CA GLN A 50 0.56 13.31 -12.73
C GLN A 50 1.14 11.93 -12.39
N PHE A 51 0.83 11.40 -11.20
CA PHE A 51 1.23 10.04 -10.81
C PHE A 51 0.31 9.02 -11.50
N ASN A 52 0.60 8.79 -12.77
CA ASN A 52 -0.21 7.95 -13.64
C ASN A 52 0.10 6.46 -13.54
N MET A 53 1.23 6.08 -12.94
CA MET A 53 1.66 4.69 -12.83
C MET A 53 1.76 4.26 -11.36
N LEU A 54 1.11 3.14 -11.03
CA LEU A 54 1.29 2.41 -9.77
C LEU A 54 2.30 1.30 -10.01
N LEU A 55 3.43 1.33 -9.31
CA LEU A 55 4.53 0.37 -9.47
C LEU A 55 4.32 -0.89 -8.63
N SER A 56 3.93 -0.72 -7.37
CA SER A 56 3.64 -1.84 -6.48
C SER A 56 2.84 -1.41 -5.26
N ILE A 57 2.15 -2.38 -4.66
CA ILE A 57 1.54 -2.27 -3.33
C ILE A 57 2.15 -3.38 -2.48
N SER A 58 2.52 -3.07 -1.24
CA SER A 58 3.11 -4.04 -0.32
C SER A 58 2.59 -3.86 1.09
N GLY A 59 2.23 -4.99 1.73
CA GLY A 59 1.91 -5.02 3.16
C GLY A 59 3.17 -5.16 4.01
N ILE A 60 3.17 -4.51 5.17
CA ILE A 60 4.21 -4.61 6.20
C ILE A 60 3.52 -4.85 7.54
N ASP A 61 3.93 -5.91 8.24
CA ASP A 61 3.51 -6.17 9.62
C ASP A 61 4.54 -5.59 10.60
N LYS A 62 4.16 -4.49 11.26
CA LYS A 62 4.93 -3.86 12.36
C LYS A 62 4.43 -4.40 13.70
N ALA A 63 5.13 -4.09 14.80
CA ALA A 63 4.73 -4.59 16.12
C ALA A 63 3.28 -4.23 16.48
N ASP A 64 2.90 -2.97 16.26
CA ASP A 64 1.62 -2.42 16.75
C ASP A 64 0.56 -2.21 15.66
N CYS A 65 0.96 -2.14 14.39
CA CYS A 65 0.08 -1.84 13.27
C CYS A 65 0.45 -2.62 12.00
N PHE A 66 -0.50 -2.71 11.06
CA PHE A 66 -0.18 -3.03 9.67
C PHE A 66 0.08 -1.74 8.91
N GLU A 67 0.97 -1.79 7.92
CA GLU A 67 1.23 -0.67 7.03
C GLU A 67 1.12 -1.15 5.59
N VAL A 68 0.37 -0.42 4.76
CA VAL A 68 0.32 -0.66 3.32
C VAL A 68 1.13 0.43 2.65
N VAL A 69 2.07 0.02 1.80
CA VAL A 69 2.98 0.90 1.08
C VAL A 69 2.63 0.88 -0.39
N TYR A 70 2.32 2.04 -0.94
CA TYR A 70 2.01 2.23 -2.35
C TYR A 70 3.18 2.97 -3.01
N ASN A 71 3.80 2.34 -4.00
CA ASN A 71 4.85 2.96 -4.80
C ASN A 71 4.25 3.55 -6.07
N LEU A 72 4.22 4.87 -6.16
CA LEU A 72 3.70 5.61 -7.31
C LEU A 72 4.85 6.19 -8.15
N PHE A 73 4.59 6.31 -9.44
CA PHE A 73 5.51 6.89 -10.40
C PHE A 73 4.77 7.82 -11.37
N SER A 74 5.37 8.99 -11.61
CA SER A 74 4.94 9.90 -12.66
C SER A 74 5.83 9.70 -13.88
N THR A 75 5.26 9.22 -14.99
CA THR A 75 6.01 9.07 -16.24
C THR A 75 6.33 10.41 -16.89
N VAL A 76 5.57 11.47 -16.58
CA VAL A 76 5.75 12.81 -17.15
C VAL A 76 6.89 13.54 -16.47
N PHE A 77 6.93 13.50 -15.13
CA PHE A 77 7.96 14.18 -14.34
C PHE A 77 9.14 13.28 -13.96
N ASN A 78 9.08 11.99 -14.31
CA ASN A 78 10.06 10.96 -13.93
C ASN A 78 10.35 10.95 -12.42
N LYS A 79 9.29 11.08 -11.61
CA LYS A 79 9.38 11.13 -10.14
C LYS A 79 8.70 9.93 -9.51
N LYS A 80 9.30 9.43 -8.43
CA LYS A 80 8.75 8.38 -7.57
C LYS A 80 8.21 9.00 -6.29
N LEU A 81 7.14 8.42 -5.78
CA LEU A 81 6.53 8.80 -4.51
C LEU A 81 6.07 7.54 -3.78
N ILE A 82 6.29 7.50 -2.48
CA ILE A 82 5.84 6.39 -1.63
C ILE A 82 4.75 6.90 -0.70
N LEU A 83 3.57 6.29 -0.78
CA LEU A 83 2.51 6.51 0.19
C LEU A 83 2.49 5.37 1.20
N LYS A 84 2.40 5.72 2.48
CA LYS A 84 2.25 4.78 3.58
C LYS A 84 0.92 5.01 4.24
N VAL A 85 0.19 3.93 4.46
CA VAL A 85 -1.11 3.94 5.14
C VAL A 85 -1.03 2.99 6.31
N ARG A 86 -1.20 3.53 7.52
CA ARG A 86 -1.22 2.75 8.76
C ARG A 86 -2.62 2.24 9.04
N LEU A 87 -2.72 0.95 9.36
CA LEU A 87 -3.94 0.22 9.62
C LEU A 87 -3.89 -0.46 10.99
N ASP A 88 -5.05 -0.57 11.63
CA ASP A 88 -5.19 -1.26 12.91
C ASP A 88 -4.98 -2.77 12.75
N LYS A 89 -4.26 -3.40 13.69
CA LYS A 89 -4.06 -4.86 13.67
C LYS A 89 -5.34 -5.67 13.83
N LYS A 90 -6.31 -5.17 14.60
CA LYS A 90 -7.55 -5.88 14.89
C LYS A 90 -8.52 -5.90 13.71
N ASN A 91 -8.53 -4.84 12.91
CA ASN A 91 -9.42 -4.70 11.77
C ASN A 91 -8.68 -3.98 10.62
N PRO A 92 -7.73 -4.64 9.95
CA PRO A 92 -6.97 -4.05 8.87
C PRO A 92 -7.86 -3.91 7.62
N ASN A 93 -8.40 -2.73 7.41
CA ASN A 93 -9.16 -2.39 6.22
C ASN A 93 -8.67 -1.09 5.60
N VAL A 94 -8.74 -1.02 4.28
CA VAL A 94 -8.42 0.17 3.50
C VAL A 94 -9.28 0.17 2.24
N GLU A 95 -9.50 1.34 1.65
CA GLU A 95 -10.19 1.44 0.38
C GLU A 95 -9.29 1.02 -0.79
N SER A 96 -9.85 0.28 -1.75
CA SER A 96 -9.16 -0.19 -2.95
C SER A 96 -8.84 0.96 -3.91
N LEU A 97 -7.63 0.92 -4.48
CA LEU A 97 -7.22 1.82 -5.56
C LEU A 97 -7.45 1.23 -6.96
N CYS A 98 -8.11 0.07 -7.08
CA CYS A 98 -8.41 -0.57 -8.37
C CYS A 98 -9.18 0.34 -9.34
N GLY A 99 -10.09 1.17 -8.82
CA GLY A 99 -10.82 2.14 -9.63
C GLY A 99 -9.93 3.23 -10.23
N LEU A 100 -8.77 3.50 -9.62
CA LEU A 100 -7.81 4.48 -10.10
C LEU A 100 -6.68 3.83 -10.91
N TYR A 101 -6.16 2.68 -10.47
CA TYR A 101 -5.04 1.99 -11.09
C TYR A 101 -5.36 0.52 -11.33
N SER A 102 -5.40 0.09 -12.59
CA SER A 102 -5.66 -1.31 -12.93
C SER A 102 -4.63 -2.28 -12.35
N ALA A 103 -3.39 -1.83 -12.15
CA ALA A 103 -2.33 -2.61 -11.52
C ALA A 103 -2.64 -2.98 -10.05
N ALA A 104 -3.48 -2.19 -9.36
CA ALA A 104 -3.82 -2.45 -7.97
C ALA A 104 -4.55 -3.79 -7.78
N ASN A 105 -5.26 -4.30 -8.81
CA ASN A 105 -6.03 -5.54 -8.71
C ASN A 105 -5.19 -6.72 -8.21
N TRP A 106 -4.03 -6.95 -8.84
CA TRP A 106 -3.16 -8.05 -8.44
C TRP A 106 -2.46 -7.79 -7.11
N HIS A 107 -1.96 -6.58 -6.89
CA HIS A 107 -1.18 -6.28 -5.68
C HIS A 107 -2.05 -6.20 -4.41
N GLU A 108 -3.29 -5.73 -4.51
CA GLU A 108 -4.23 -5.72 -3.39
C GLU A 108 -4.69 -7.14 -3.05
N ARG A 109 -4.93 -8.00 -4.05
CA ARG A 109 -5.23 -9.43 -3.84
C ARG A 109 -4.06 -10.17 -3.21
N GLU A 110 -2.83 -9.91 -3.65
CA GLU A 110 -1.61 -10.47 -3.03
C GLU A 110 -1.50 -10.06 -1.55
N THR A 111 -1.70 -8.78 -1.27
CA THR A 111 -1.62 -8.24 0.10
C THR A 111 -2.73 -8.81 0.98
N TYR A 112 -3.94 -8.99 0.44
CA TYR A 112 -5.03 -9.67 1.11
C TYR A 112 -4.70 -11.15 1.40
N ASP A 113 -4.17 -11.89 0.43
CA ASP A 113 -3.87 -13.31 0.61
C ASP A 113 -2.78 -13.55 1.66
N LEU A 114 -1.71 -12.75 1.60
CA LEU A 114 -0.50 -12.95 2.42
C LEU A 114 -0.55 -12.26 3.79
N PHE A 115 -1.20 -11.09 3.89
CA PHE A 115 -1.29 -10.29 5.12
C PHE A 115 -2.72 -10.17 5.66
N GLY A 116 -3.75 -10.60 4.94
CA GLY A 116 -5.14 -10.53 5.41
C GLY A 116 -5.65 -9.12 5.62
N ILE A 117 -5.15 -8.16 4.84
CA ILE A 117 -5.63 -6.78 4.82
C ILE A 117 -6.81 -6.70 3.87
N ASN A 118 -7.96 -6.23 4.35
CA ASN A 118 -9.18 -6.14 3.55
C ASN A 118 -9.18 -4.86 2.70
N PHE A 119 -9.44 -4.99 1.40
CA PHE A 119 -9.58 -3.87 0.48
C PHE A 119 -11.05 -3.67 0.12
N ASN A 120 -11.65 -2.62 0.66
CA ASN A 120 -13.05 -2.27 0.38
C ASN A 120 -13.21 -1.81 -1.08
N ASN A 121 -14.37 -2.08 -1.68
CA ASN A 121 -14.68 -1.71 -3.08
C ASN A 121 -13.75 -2.34 -4.14
N HIS A 122 -12.99 -3.38 -3.77
CA HIS A 122 -12.22 -4.17 -4.73
C HIS A 122 -13.16 -5.04 -5.59
N PRO A 123 -12.98 -5.12 -6.93
CA PRO A 123 -13.91 -5.83 -7.81
C PRO A 123 -14.02 -7.33 -7.52
N GLU A 124 -12.89 -7.99 -7.23
CA GLU A 124 -12.85 -9.43 -6.92
C GLU A 124 -11.73 -9.71 -5.91
N LEU A 125 -12.02 -9.61 -4.61
CA LEU A 125 -11.03 -9.85 -3.56
C LEU A 125 -10.99 -11.34 -3.18
N GLU A 126 -10.25 -12.10 -3.97
CA GLU A 126 -10.01 -13.53 -3.70
C GLU A 126 -8.52 -13.85 -3.59
N ARG A 127 -8.20 -14.94 -2.87
CA ARG A 127 -6.84 -15.50 -2.79
C ARG A 127 -6.32 -15.82 -4.19
N ILE A 128 -5.02 -15.61 -4.41
CA ILE A 128 -4.36 -15.82 -5.70
C ILE A 128 -3.10 -16.67 -5.62
N LEU A 129 -2.36 -16.60 -4.50
CA LEU A 129 -1.09 -17.30 -4.32
C LEU A 129 -1.29 -18.56 -3.49
N LEU A 130 -2.14 -18.49 -2.47
CA LEU A 130 -2.38 -19.61 -1.56
C LEU A 130 -3.53 -20.48 -2.06
N PRO A 131 -3.51 -21.78 -1.75
CA PRO A 131 -4.65 -22.67 -1.94
C PRO A 131 -5.92 -22.11 -1.29
N LYS A 132 -7.10 -22.37 -1.89
CA LYS A 132 -8.38 -21.84 -1.41
C LYS A 132 -8.75 -22.32 -0.01
N ASP A 133 -8.27 -23.50 0.36
CA ASP A 133 -8.44 -24.13 1.67
C ASP A 133 -7.41 -23.67 2.71
N TRP A 134 -6.49 -22.76 2.35
CA TRP A 134 -5.47 -22.27 3.28
C TRP A 134 -6.09 -21.45 4.40
N ILE A 135 -5.65 -21.73 5.63
CA ILE A 135 -6.12 -21.04 6.84
C ILE A 135 -5.02 -20.10 7.34
N GLY A 136 -5.35 -18.81 7.42
CA GLY A 136 -4.43 -17.76 7.88
C GLY A 136 -3.68 -17.05 6.75
N HIS A 137 -2.64 -16.32 7.15
CA HIS A 137 -1.90 -15.34 6.34
C HIS A 137 -0.40 -15.44 6.65
N PRO A 138 0.41 -16.07 5.77
CA PRO A 138 1.75 -16.54 6.11
C PRO A 138 2.79 -15.43 6.31
N LEU A 139 2.60 -14.22 5.77
CA LEU A 139 3.55 -13.13 5.94
C LEU A 139 3.32 -12.29 7.21
N ARG A 140 2.30 -12.62 8.01
CA ARG A 140 2.16 -12.02 9.34
C ARG A 140 3.17 -12.63 10.31
N LYS A 141 3.71 -11.80 11.20
CA LYS A 141 4.69 -12.22 12.21
C LYS A 141 4.11 -13.13 13.30
N ASP A 142 2.80 -13.12 13.48
CA ASP A 142 2.06 -14.00 14.40
C ASP A 142 1.68 -15.35 13.76
N TYR A 143 1.95 -15.54 12.47
CA TYR A 143 1.59 -16.76 11.77
C TYR A 143 2.46 -17.94 12.23
N VAL A 144 1.80 -18.95 12.80
CA VAL A 144 2.42 -20.23 13.13
C VAL A 144 2.03 -21.26 12.08
N ASN A 145 3.01 -21.73 11.32
CA ASN A 145 2.79 -22.79 10.34
C ASN A 145 2.52 -24.11 11.06
N LYS A 146 1.33 -24.69 10.82
CA LYS A 146 0.92 -25.98 11.39
C LYS A 146 1.30 -27.18 10.53
N ASP A 147 1.78 -26.96 9.30
CA ASP A 147 2.25 -28.05 8.43
C ASP A 147 3.66 -28.47 8.84
N LYS A 148 3.75 -29.65 9.46
CA LYS A 148 5.01 -30.25 9.91
C LYS A 148 6.03 -30.40 8.79
N ARG A 149 5.61 -30.56 7.52
CA ARG A 149 6.53 -30.72 6.37
C ARG A 149 7.35 -29.47 6.08
N LEU A 150 6.82 -28.30 6.44
CA LEU A 150 7.42 -26.99 6.21
C LEU A 150 8.14 -26.46 7.46
N SER A 151 8.14 -27.22 8.55
CA SER A 151 8.95 -26.92 9.73
C SER A 151 10.40 -27.35 9.46
N TRP A 152 11.29 -26.37 9.40
CA TRP A 152 12.71 -26.61 9.11
C TRP A 152 13.45 -27.23 10.30
N ASN A 153 12.96 -26.97 11.52
CA ASN A 153 13.63 -27.33 12.78
C ASN A 153 13.36 -28.76 13.27
N GLU A 154 12.55 -29.55 12.56
CA GLU A 154 12.16 -30.92 12.98
C GLU A 154 12.76 -32.04 12.10
N ARG A 155 13.78 -31.73 11.27
CA ARG A 155 14.51 -32.73 10.46
C ARG A 155 15.89 -33.04 11.03
#